data_AF-A0A3D4BXH5-F1
#
_entry.id   AF-A0A3D4BXH5-F1
#
_cell.length_a   1.000
_cell.length_b   1.000
_cell.length_c   1.000
_cell.angle_alpha   90.00
_cell.angle_beta   90.00
_cell.angle_gamma   90.00
#
_symmetry.space_group_name_H-M   'P 1'
#
loop_
_entity.id
_entity.type
_entity.pdbx_description
1 polymer ?
#
loop_
_entity_poly.entity_id
_entity_poly.type
_entity_poly.pdbx_seq_one_letter_code
_entity_poly.pdbx_strand_id
1 'polypeptide(L)'
;NFGGAEETRAERILQYSSMPGTSRHHWGTDFDLNNLNNSYFESGEGLKVYQWLQANAHKYGFFQPYTAFNAYRDAGYREEKWHWSYYPLASRMQRAYTHIIRYDDIRGFHGSQYARQLDVINNYVTGIEVPESFLNY
;
A
#
# COMPACT_ATOMS: atom_id res chain seq x y z
N ASN A 1 6.68 20.29 -5.07
CA ASN A 1 8.14 20.31 -4.87
C ASN A 1 8.42 19.98 -3.41
N PHE A 2 8.90 18.77 -3.12
CA PHE A 2 9.24 18.40 -1.73
C PHE A 2 10.60 19.05 -1.41
N GLY A 3 10.61 20.21 -0.74
CA GLY A 3 11.85 20.87 -0.30
C GLY A 3 12.48 20.17 0.92
N GLY A 4 13.77 20.34 1.16
CA GLY A 4 14.49 19.73 2.30
C GLY A 4 15.64 18.79 1.90
N ALA A 5 16.26 18.13 2.90
CA ALA A 5 17.29 17.11 2.70
C ALA A 5 16.74 15.92 1.88
N GLU A 6 17.59 15.27 1.07
CA GLU A 6 17.16 14.20 0.15
C GLU A 6 16.43 13.06 0.86
N GLU A 7 16.90 12.65 2.04
CA GLU A 7 16.23 11.64 2.88
C GLU A 7 14.80 12.05 3.23
N THR A 8 14.60 13.28 3.72
CA THR A 8 13.26 13.81 4.03
C THR A 8 12.37 13.91 2.80
N ARG A 9 12.94 14.10 1.61
CA ARG A 9 12.17 14.06 0.35
C ARG A 9 11.75 12.63 0.03
N ALA A 10 12.64 11.65 0.18
CA ALA A 10 12.34 10.24 -0.02
C ALA A 10 11.21 9.79 0.92
N GLU A 11 11.28 10.14 2.22
CA GLU A 11 10.21 9.88 3.18
C GLU A 11 8.87 10.49 2.76
N ARG A 12 8.86 11.76 2.32
CA ARG A 12 7.62 12.43 1.90
C ARG A 12 7.02 11.84 0.63
N ILE A 13 7.85 11.44 -0.32
CA ILE A 13 7.42 10.74 -1.54
C ILE A 13 6.79 9.40 -1.14
N LEU A 14 7.46 8.66 -0.27
CA LEU A 14 7.01 7.36 0.22
C LEU A 14 5.64 7.38 0.93
N GLN A 15 5.16 8.53 1.40
CA GLN A 15 3.81 8.64 1.96
C GLN A 15 2.70 8.39 0.93
N TYR A 16 2.96 8.62 -0.36
CA TYR A 16 1.97 8.58 -1.44
C TYR A 16 2.46 7.90 -2.72
N SER A 17 3.73 7.50 -2.78
CA SER A 17 4.33 6.91 -3.97
C SER A 17 5.42 5.93 -3.59
N SER A 18 5.46 4.79 -4.28
CA SER A 18 6.41 3.72 -4.00
C SER A 18 7.79 3.98 -4.62
N MET A 19 8.84 3.50 -3.97
CA MET A 19 10.08 3.21 -4.67
C MET A 19 9.82 2.17 -5.78
N PRO A 20 10.47 2.28 -6.96
CA PRO A 20 10.44 1.22 -7.96
C PRO A 20 10.79 -0.14 -7.35
N GLY A 21 9.97 -1.15 -7.67
CA GLY A 21 10.07 -2.48 -7.06
C GLY A 21 9.32 -2.66 -5.74
N THR A 22 8.91 -1.60 -5.03
CA THR A 22 8.23 -1.73 -3.72
C THR A 22 6.70 -1.51 -3.76
N SER A 23 6.13 -1.21 -4.94
CA SER A 23 4.68 -1.17 -5.12
C SER A 23 4.08 -2.57 -5.22
N ARG A 24 2.90 -2.74 -4.62
CA ARG A 24 2.07 -3.96 -4.75
C ARG A 24 1.37 -4.05 -6.11
N HIS A 25 1.17 -2.92 -6.81
CA HIS A 25 0.62 -2.92 -8.18
C HIS A 25 1.45 -3.78 -9.15
N HIS A 26 2.75 -3.93 -8.91
CA HIS A 26 3.62 -4.82 -9.70
C HIS A 26 3.19 -6.30 -9.68
N TRP A 27 2.41 -6.72 -8.69
CA TRP A 27 1.97 -8.11 -8.55
C TRP A 27 0.72 -8.42 -9.37
N GLY A 28 0.07 -7.40 -9.96
CA GLY A 28 -1.19 -7.56 -10.68
C GLY A 28 -2.37 -7.94 -9.79
N THR A 29 -2.23 -7.76 -8.47
CA THR A 29 -3.28 -8.07 -7.48
C THR A 29 -3.97 -6.84 -6.92
N ASP A 30 -3.45 -5.65 -7.21
CA ASP A 30 -3.88 -4.38 -6.64
C ASP A 30 -4.39 -3.47 -7.77
N PHE A 31 -5.41 -2.66 -7.48
CA PHE A 31 -6.05 -1.78 -8.45
C PHE A 31 -6.62 -0.53 -7.77
N ASP A 32 -6.63 0.56 -8.54
CA ASP A 32 -7.18 1.85 -8.12
C ASP A 32 -8.52 2.11 -8.82
N LEU A 33 -9.55 2.44 -8.05
CA LEU A 33 -10.91 2.68 -8.55
C LEU A 33 -11.24 4.17 -8.62
N ASN A 34 -11.85 4.60 -9.74
CA ASN A 34 -12.56 5.87 -9.96
C ASN A 34 -11.77 7.19 -9.77
N ASN A 35 -11.13 7.41 -8.63
CA ASN A 35 -10.50 8.68 -8.27
C ASN A 35 -9.35 8.47 -7.29
N LEU A 36 -8.23 9.17 -7.46
CA LEU A 36 -7.06 9.08 -6.58
C LEU A 36 -7.07 10.11 -5.44
N ASN A 37 -8.26 10.57 -5.03
CA ASN A 37 -8.44 11.51 -3.93
C ASN A 37 -9.51 11.00 -2.96
N ASN A 38 -9.17 10.95 -1.67
CA ASN A 38 -10.05 10.44 -0.62
C ASN A 38 -11.35 11.25 -0.51
N SER A 39 -11.32 12.55 -0.82
CA SER A 39 -12.51 13.41 -0.73
C SER A 39 -13.62 13.00 -1.69
N TYR A 40 -13.30 12.34 -2.82
CA TYR A 40 -14.30 11.76 -3.72
C TYR A 40 -15.15 10.70 -3.01
N PHE A 41 -14.54 9.91 -2.12
CA PHE A 41 -15.20 8.82 -1.40
C PHE A 41 -15.89 9.25 -0.10
N GLU A 42 -15.91 10.54 0.19
CA GLU A 42 -16.52 11.11 1.40
C GLU A 42 -17.93 11.65 1.16
N SER A 43 -18.35 11.79 -0.10
CA SER A 43 -19.70 12.24 -0.45
C SER A 43 -20.18 11.67 -1.79
N GLY A 44 -21.46 11.91 -2.11
CA GLY A 44 -22.01 11.63 -3.44
C GLY A 44 -21.90 10.17 -3.88
N GLU A 45 -21.50 9.96 -5.14
CA GLU A 45 -21.35 8.63 -5.74
C GLU A 45 -20.15 7.87 -5.17
N GLY A 46 -19.01 8.55 -4.96
CA GLY A 46 -17.82 7.91 -4.41
C GLY A 46 -18.07 7.33 -3.01
N LEU A 47 -18.84 8.02 -2.17
CA LEU A 47 -19.23 7.48 -0.86
C LEU A 47 -20.04 6.18 -0.98
N LYS A 48 -20.99 6.11 -1.93
CA LYS A 48 -21.78 4.88 -2.16
C LYS A 48 -20.89 3.73 -2.60
N VAL A 49 -19.95 3.99 -3.51
CA VAL A 49 -18.96 3.01 -3.97
C VAL A 49 -18.11 2.53 -2.80
N TYR A 50 -17.54 3.44 -2.01
CA TYR A 50 -16.69 3.08 -0.88
C TYR A 50 -17.42 2.27 0.19
N GLN A 51 -18.64 2.69 0.56
CA GLN A 51 -19.48 1.95 1.51
C GLN A 51 -19.81 0.55 1.01
N TRP A 52 -20.10 0.41 -0.29
CA TRP A 52 -20.34 -0.91 -0.87
C TRP A 52 -19.09 -1.80 -0.80
N LEU A 53 -17.92 -1.26 -1.13
CA LEU A 53 -16.66 -2.00 -1.10
C LEU A 53 -16.31 -2.44 0.33
N GLN A 54 -16.40 -1.55 1.31
CA GLN A 54 -16.20 -1.88 2.73
C GLN A 54 -17.11 -3.04 3.18
N ALA A 55 -18.38 -3.03 2.77
CA ALA A 55 -19.35 -4.04 3.16
C ALA A 55 -19.28 -5.35 2.36
N ASN A 56 -18.69 -5.36 1.16
CA ASN A 56 -18.84 -6.48 0.22
C ASN A 56 -17.55 -7.01 -0.40
N ALA A 57 -16.49 -6.21 -0.52
CA ALA A 57 -15.26 -6.60 -1.22
C ALA A 57 -14.66 -7.90 -0.69
N HIS A 58 -14.69 -8.10 0.64
CA HIS A 58 -14.18 -9.31 1.28
C HIS A 58 -14.88 -10.60 0.81
N LYS A 59 -16.16 -10.53 0.44
CA LYS A 59 -16.94 -11.67 -0.09
C LYS A 59 -16.38 -12.19 -1.41
N TYR A 60 -15.62 -11.37 -2.10
CA TYR A 60 -14.97 -11.66 -3.37
C TYR A 60 -13.44 -11.82 -3.23
N GLY A 61 -12.92 -11.84 -2.00
CA GLY A 61 -11.49 -11.97 -1.73
C GLY A 61 -10.70 -10.66 -1.81
N PHE A 62 -11.38 -9.50 -1.86
CA PHE A 62 -10.72 -8.19 -1.92
C PHE A 62 -10.69 -7.51 -0.55
N PHE A 63 -9.65 -6.73 -0.30
CA PHE A 63 -9.48 -5.91 0.89
C PHE A 63 -8.81 -4.57 0.55
N GLN A 64 -8.94 -3.60 1.45
CA GLN A 64 -8.24 -2.32 1.34
C GLN A 64 -6.94 -2.40 2.17
N PRO A 65 -5.75 -2.52 1.54
CA PRO A 65 -4.49 -2.62 2.27
C PRO A 65 -4.07 -1.31 2.95
N TYR A 66 -4.46 -0.16 2.41
CA TYR A 66 -4.05 1.15 2.88
C TYR A 66 -5.21 1.88 3.54
N THR A 67 -5.48 1.51 4.79
CA THR A 67 -6.46 2.16 5.67
C THR A 67 -5.83 3.33 6.43
N ALA A 68 -6.66 4.13 7.13
CA ALA A 68 -6.15 5.06 8.11
C ALA A 68 -5.27 4.35 9.16
N PHE A 69 -4.18 4.99 9.58
CA PHE A 69 -3.29 4.43 10.58
C PHE A 69 -4.03 4.16 11.89
N ASN A 70 -3.67 3.05 12.54
CA ASN A 70 -4.27 2.55 13.76
C ASN A 70 -3.21 1.85 14.63
N ALA A 71 -3.62 1.18 15.70
CA ALA A 71 -2.71 0.52 16.65
C ALA A 71 -1.90 -0.65 16.04
N TYR A 72 -2.33 -1.20 14.91
CA TYR A 72 -1.72 -2.34 14.22
C TYR A 72 -1.00 -1.95 12.92
N ARG A 73 -1.34 -0.78 12.36
CA ARG A 73 -0.74 -0.20 11.17
C ARG A 73 -0.39 1.27 11.40
N ASP A 74 0.85 1.54 11.78
CA ASP A 74 1.38 2.88 12.09
C ASP A 74 2.46 3.36 11.11
N ALA A 75 2.73 2.58 10.07
CA ALA A 75 3.72 2.87 9.03
C ALA A 75 3.20 2.56 7.62
N GLY A 76 3.94 3.06 6.62
CA GLY A 76 3.68 2.81 5.20
C GLY A 76 2.92 3.93 4.51
N TYR A 77 2.21 3.59 3.44
CA TYR A 77 1.40 4.56 2.68
C TYR A 77 0.22 5.06 3.51
N ARG A 78 -0.22 6.30 3.24
CA ARG A 78 -1.41 6.84 3.91
C ARG A 78 -2.69 6.14 3.43
N GLU A 79 -3.83 6.52 4.01
CA GLU A 79 -5.12 5.97 3.59
C GLU A 79 -5.37 6.24 2.09
N GLU A 80 -5.72 5.19 1.35
CA GLU A 80 -6.08 5.25 -0.06
C GLU A 80 -7.43 4.54 -0.24
N LYS A 81 -8.53 5.31 -0.26
CA LYS A 81 -9.91 4.75 -0.37
C LYS A 81 -10.20 4.09 -1.72
N TRP A 82 -9.38 4.40 -2.72
CA TRP A 82 -9.44 3.84 -4.06
C TRP A 82 -8.65 2.55 -4.24
N HIS A 83 -7.69 2.25 -3.37
CA HIS A 83 -6.75 1.14 -3.55
C HIS A 83 -7.29 -0.14 -2.92
N TRP A 84 -7.51 -1.16 -3.74
CA TRP A 84 -8.02 -2.47 -3.33
C TRP A 84 -7.15 -3.59 -3.87
N SER A 85 -7.02 -4.68 -3.11
CA SER A 85 -6.12 -5.79 -3.41
C SER A 85 -6.81 -7.15 -3.28
N TYR A 86 -6.49 -8.10 -4.17
CA TYR A 86 -7.00 -9.47 -4.13
C TYR A 86 -6.15 -10.33 -3.19
N TYR A 87 -6.65 -10.56 -1.97
CA TYR A 87 -5.91 -11.19 -0.87
C TYR A 87 -5.31 -12.57 -1.19
N PRO A 88 -6.03 -13.52 -1.84
CA PRO A 88 -5.52 -14.88 -2.05
C PRO A 88 -4.21 -14.95 -2.83
N LEU A 89 -3.99 -14.03 -3.76
CA LEU A 89 -2.73 -13.92 -4.49
C LEU A 89 -1.77 -12.93 -3.83
N ALA A 90 -2.27 -11.78 -3.40
CA ALA A 90 -1.42 -10.72 -2.86
C ALA A 90 -0.66 -11.16 -1.62
N SER A 91 -1.28 -11.98 -0.75
CA SER A 91 -0.61 -12.55 0.42
C SER A 91 0.55 -13.49 0.05
N ARG A 92 0.41 -14.27 -1.02
CA ARG A 92 1.47 -15.15 -1.54
C ARG A 92 2.61 -14.35 -2.15
N MET A 93 2.28 -13.31 -2.92
CA MET A 93 3.27 -12.43 -3.54
C MET A 93 4.05 -11.64 -2.50
N GLN A 94 3.38 -11.13 -1.46
CA GLN A 94 4.04 -10.46 -0.35
C GLN A 94 4.98 -11.38 0.41
N ARG A 95 4.56 -12.62 0.73
CA ARG A 95 5.45 -13.62 1.35
C ARG A 95 6.64 -13.98 0.47
N ALA A 96 6.43 -14.14 -0.83
CA ALA A 96 7.51 -14.40 -1.76
C ALA A 96 8.48 -13.20 -1.79
N TYR A 97 7.96 -11.98 -1.88
CA TYR A 97 8.75 -10.75 -1.88
C TYR A 97 9.67 -10.67 -0.66
N THR A 98 9.13 -10.86 0.55
CA THR A 98 9.95 -10.79 1.79
C THR A 98 11.00 -11.91 1.85
N HIS A 99 10.75 -13.05 1.21
CA HIS A 99 11.71 -14.15 1.15
C HIS A 99 12.82 -13.92 0.13
N ILE A 100 12.52 -13.33 -1.03
CA ILE A 100 13.47 -13.27 -2.16
C ILE A 100 14.16 -11.91 -2.32
N ILE A 101 13.49 -10.81 -1.97
CA ILE A 101 14.00 -9.46 -2.20
C ILE A 101 14.82 -8.99 -1.01
N ARG A 102 15.95 -8.36 -1.29
CA ARG A 102 16.84 -7.68 -0.35
C ARG A 102 16.94 -6.20 -0.71
N TYR A 103 17.38 -5.36 0.22
CA TYR A 103 17.57 -3.93 -0.07
C TYR A 103 18.55 -3.69 -1.22
N ASP A 104 19.52 -4.59 -1.40
CA ASP A 104 20.52 -4.48 -2.47
C ASP A 104 19.90 -4.72 -3.86
N ASP A 105 18.70 -5.30 -3.93
CA ASP A 105 17.89 -5.43 -5.15
C ASP A 105 17.09 -4.15 -5.46
N ILE A 106 16.83 -3.32 -4.44
CA ILE A 106 16.14 -2.02 -4.58
C ILE A 106 17.19 -0.98 -4.96
N ARG A 107 17.57 -0.96 -6.25
CA ARG A 107 18.64 -0.10 -6.78
C ARG A 107 18.34 0.39 -8.19
N GLY A 108 19.18 1.31 -8.68
CA GLY A 108 19.15 1.78 -10.07
C GLY A 108 18.31 3.04 -10.30
N PHE A 109 17.93 3.75 -9.23
CA PHE A 109 17.22 5.02 -9.29
C PHE A 109 17.67 5.95 -8.16
N HIS A 110 17.55 7.27 -8.34
CA HIS A 110 17.90 8.25 -7.31
C HIS A 110 17.02 8.08 -6.07
N GLY A 111 17.64 8.02 -4.89
CA GLY A 111 16.97 7.78 -3.62
C GLY A 111 16.93 6.32 -3.18
N SER A 112 17.33 5.36 -4.04
CA SER A 112 17.37 3.94 -3.67
C SER A 112 18.34 3.64 -2.51
N GLN A 113 19.35 4.50 -2.29
CA GLN A 113 20.26 4.40 -1.15
C GLN A 113 19.55 4.50 0.22
N TYR A 114 18.37 5.12 0.27
CA TYR A 114 17.59 5.28 1.50
C TYR A 114 16.69 4.08 1.78
N ALA A 115 16.59 3.09 0.87
CA ALA A 115 15.68 1.96 1.03
C ALA A 115 15.88 1.21 2.36
N ARG A 116 17.14 0.98 2.74
CA ARG A 116 17.48 0.31 4.02
C ARG A 116 17.25 1.22 5.22
N GLN A 117 17.63 2.49 5.12
CA GLN A 117 17.48 3.49 6.18
C GLN A 117 16.02 3.73 6.55
N LEU A 118 15.14 3.75 5.54
CA LEU A 118 13.70 3.97 5.70
C LEU A 118 12.91 2.68 5.93
N ASP A 119 13.62 1.55 6.04
CA ASP A 119 13.07 0.21 6.19
C ASP A 119 11.89 -0.04 5.22
N VAL A 120 12.14 0.15 3.92
CA VAL A 120 11.04 0.20 2.96
C VAL A 120 10.30 -1.12 2.77
N ILE A 121 10.98 -2.24 3.03
CA ILE A 121 10.37 -3.57 2.95
C ILE A 121 9.36 -3.73 4.08
N ASN A 122 9.75 -3.47 5.33
CA ASN A 122 8.82 -3.67 6.45
C ASN A 122 7.75 -2.57 6.48
N ASN A 123 8.15 -1.31 6.32
CA ASN A 123 7.26 -0.18 6.47
C ASN A 123 6.27 -0.05 5.30
N TYR A 124 6.66 -0.33 4.06
CA TYR A 124 5.83 0.01 2.89
C TYR A 124 5.37 -1.22 2.09
N VAL A 125 6.19 -2.28 1.97
CA VAL A 125 5.76 -3.51 1.30
C VAL A 125 4.89 -4.36 2.22
N THR A 126 5.24 -4.44 3.51
CA THR A 126 4.46 -5.19 4.51
C THR A 126 3.50 -4.34 5.35
N GLY A 127 3.63 -3.02 5.33
CA GLY A 127 2.75 -2.07 6.06
C GLY A 127 1.34 -1.95 5.47
N ILE A 128 0.58 -3.03 5.53
CA ILE A 128 -0.80 -3.14 5.07
C ILE A 128 -1.72 -3.53 6.22
N GLU A 129 -2.99 -3.15 6.11
CA GLU A 129 -4.07 -3.70 6.91
C GLU A 129 -4.47 -5.07 6.35
N VAL A 130 -4.69 -6.07 7.20
CA VAL A 130 -5.26 -7.36 6.80
C VAL A 130 -6.49 -7.64 7.65
N PRO A 131 -7.70 -7.62 7.08
CA PRO A 131 -8.90 -7.91 7.84
C PRO A 131 -8.85 -9.30 8.51
N GLU A 132 -9.34 -9.41 9.75
CA GLU A 132 -9.37 -10.67 10.50
C GLU A 132 -10.05 -11.80 9.75
N SER A 133 -11.05 -11.49 8.91
CA SER A 133 -11.75 -12.46 8.06
C SER A 133 -10.83 -13.23 7.11
N PHE A 134 -9.64 -12.71 6.83
CA PHE A 134 -8.62 -13.34 5.99
C PHE A 134 -7.51 -14.05 6.78
N LEU A 135 -7.44 -13.89 8.11
CA LEU A 135 -6.40 -14.51 8.95
C LEU A 135 -6.69 -15.98 9.28
N ASN A 136 -7.89 -16.47 8.96
CA ASN A 136 -8.34 -17.83 9.27
C ASN A 136 -8.32 -18.80 8.06
N TYR A 137 -7.71 -18.38 6.93
CA TYR A 137 -7.52 -19.18 5.71
C TYR A 137 -6.04 -19.40 5.42
#